data_AF-A0A932INK1-F1
#
_entry.id   AF-A0A932INK1-F1
#
_cell.length_a   1.000
_cell.length_b   1.000
_cell.length_c   1.000
_cell.angle_alpha   90.00
_cell.angle_beta   90.00
_cell.angle_gamma   90.00
#
_symmetry.space_group_name_H-M   'P 1'
#
loop_
_entity.id
_entity.type
_entity.pdbx_description
1 polymer ?
#
loop_
_entity_poly.entity_id
_entity_poly.type
_entity_poly.pdbx_seq_one_letter_code
_entity_poly.pdbx_strand_id
1 'polypeptide(L)'
;MSMRRLPAVFKLAEDAALAREVETHGRDAVVAAARLIIDGARARLKEGRDAPEREQLVAAVRARLSERPAPYRRVINATGVILHTNLGRAPLADAAWQAMAEARGYCDLEMDLAHGKRASRLRGVEAPLVALTGAEAATVVNNNAAAVLLALAALAGSKPTAVSRGHLVEIGGGFRLPEIMRASGSPLMEIGTTNRTHLSDYAEALEKGAGLLLLVHRSNFVMQGYVSEPAAEEVVALAREHHVPVVLDLGSGALMDTGLYGLSAELSVPAAVAL
;
A
#
# COMPACT_ATOMS: atom_id res chain seq x y z
N MET A 1 -49.80 -0.86 -19.34
CA MET A 1 -49.29 -2.19 -19.76
C MET A 1 -49.15 -3.09 -18.54
N SER A 2 -49.51 -4.37 -18.65
CA SER A 2 -49.69 -5.26 -17.48
C SER A 2 -48.37 -5.87 -16.99
N MET A 3 -48.08 -5.74 -15.69
CA MET A 3 -46.95 -6.40 -15.01
C MET A 3 -46.98 -7.93 -15.08
N ARG A 4 -48.10 -8.54 -15.53
CA ARG A 4 -48.26 -9.99 -15.67
C ARG A 4 -47.43 -10.62 -16.80
N ARG A 5 -46.76 -9.82 -17.64
CA ARG A 5 -45.92 -10.32 -18.74
C ARG A 5 -44.51 -10.77 -18.31
N LEU A 6 -44.05 -10.40 -17.11
CA LEU A 6 -42.73 -10.84 -16.63
C LEU A 6 -42.82 -12.19 -15.91
N PRO A 7 -41.88 -13.12 -16.15
CA PRO A 7 -41.82 -14.38 -15.41
C PRO A 7 -41.48 -14.15 -13.93
N ALA A 8 -41.83 -15.12 -13.09
CA ALA A 8 -41.31 -15.17 -11.72
C ALA A 8 -39.79 -15.37 -11.75
N VAL A 9 -39.08 -14.78 -10.78
CA VAL A 9 -37.60 -14.86 -10.68
C VAL A 9 -37.12 -16.31 -10.75
N PHE A 10 -37.77 -17.20 -10.00
CA PHE A 10 -37.43 -18.61 -9.97
C PHE A 10 -37.63 -19.29 -11.33
N LYS A 11 -38.71 -18.95 -12.05
CA LYS A 11 -38.96 -19.50 -13.40
C LYS A 11 -37.93 -19.04 -14.42
N LEU A 12 -37.47 -17.79 -14.32
CA LEU A 12 -36.38 -17.30 -15.17
C LEU A 12 -35.06 -17.97 -14.80
N ALA A 13 -34.78 -18.15 -13.50
CA ALA A 13 -33.54 -18.77 -13.04
C ALA A 13 -33.44 -20.28 -13.35
N GLU A 14 -34.58 -20.97 -13.49
CA GLU A 14 -34.67 -22.38 -13.91
C GLU A 14 -34.79 -22.56 -15.42
N ASP A 15 -34.62 -21.49 -16.20
CA ASP A 15 -34.62 -21.59 -17.65
C ASP A 15 -33.51 -22.53 -18.13
N ALA A 16 -33.85 -23.51 -18.97
CA ALA A 16 -32.88 -24.45 -19.54
C ALA A 16 -31.74 -23.73 -20.28
N ALA A 17 -32.00 -22.54 -20.83
CA ALA A 17 -30.99 -21.70 -21.48
C ALA A 17 -29.94 -21.11 -20.51
N LEU A 18 -30.16 -21.21 -19.19
CA LEU A 18 -29.24 -20.79 -18.12
C LEU A 18 -28.58 -21.97 -17.38
N ALA A 19 -28.77 -23.21 -17.83
CA ALA A 19 -28.24 -24.39 -17.14
C ALA A 19 -26.71 -24.36 -16.99
N ARG A 20 -25.99 -23.91 -18.03
CA ARG A 20 -24.53 -23.75 -18.00
C ARG A 20 -24.10 -22.70 -16.98
N GLU A 21 -24.85 -21.62 -16.87
CA GLU A 21 -24.60 -20.54 -15.93
C GLU A 21 -24.82 -20.98 -14.49
N VAL A 22 -25.81 -21.84 -14.23
CA VAL A 22 -26.03 -22.48 -12.93
C VAL A 22 -24.85 -23.39 -12.57
N GLU A 23 -24.34 -24.17 -13.51
CA GLU A 23 -23.16 -25.02 -13.30
C GLU A 23 -21.89 -24.19 -13.04
N THR A 24 -21.71 -23.08 -13.75
CA THR A 24 -20.50 -22.25 -13.69
C THR A 24 -20.48 -21.30 -12.48
N HIS A 25 -21.63 -20.70 -12.13
CA HIS A 25 -21.72 -19.62 -11.13
C HIS A 25 -22.50 -20.01 -9.87
N GLY A 26 -23.17 -21.17 -9.88
CA GLY A 26 -24.07 -21.60 -8.82
C GLY A 26 -25.47 -21.01 -8.94
N ARG A 27 -26.46 -21.73 -8.40
CA ARG A 27 -27.89 -21.38 -8.48
C ARG A 27 -28.18 -20.01 -7.86
N ASP A 28 -27.59 -19.71 -6.71
CA ASP A 28 -27.85 -18.46 -5.98
C ASP A 28 -27.43 -17.22 -6.77
N ALA A 29 -26.30 -17.29 -7.48
CA ALA A 29 -25.84 -16.21 -8.34
C ALA A 29 -26.80 -15.98 -9.52
N VAL A 30 -27.29 -17.06 -10.14
CA VAL A 30 -28.26 -16.99 -11.24
C VAL A 30 -29.59 -16.40 -10.75
N VAL A 31 -30.07 -16.81 -9.56
CA VAL A 31 -31.29 -16.25 -8.95
C VAL A 31 -31.12 -14.77 -8.62
N ALA A 32 -29.98 -14.36 -8.05
CA ALA A 32 -29.70 -12.96 -7.75
C ALA A 32 -29.65 -12.10 -9.03
N ALA A 33 -29.01 -12.59 -10.09
CA ALA A 33 -28.98 -11.92 -11.39
C ALA A 33 -30.39 -11.83 -12.02
N ALA A 34 -31.16 -12.94 -12.04
CA ALA A 34 -32.53 -12.96 -12.52
C ALA A 34 -33.43 -11.96 -11.77
N ARG A 35 -33.25 -11.85 -10.45
CA ARG A 35 -33.98 -10.87 -9.62
C ARG A 35 -33.67 -9.44 -10.04
N LEU A 36 -32.40 -9.08 -10.16
CA LEU A 36 -31.95 -7.77 -10.64
C LEU A 36 -32.53 -7.42 -12.01
N ILE A 37 -32.46 -8.36 -12.96
CA ILE A 37 -32.96 -8.15 -14.33
C ILE A 37 -34.49 -7.98 -14.33
N ILE A 38 -35.23 -8.80 -13.58
CA ILE A 38 -36.69 -8.69 -13.46
C ILE A 38 -37.09 -7.38 -12.77
N ASP A 39 -36.39 -6.96 -11.72
CA ASP A 39 -36.68 -5.71 -11.03
C ASP A 39 -36.40 -4.49 -11.93
N GLY A 40 -35.34 -4.52 -12.74
CA GLY A 40 -35.09 -3.53 -13.79
C GLY A 40 -36.17 -3.52 -14.88
N ALA A 41 -36.64 -4.69 -15.32
CA ALA A 41 -37.74 -4.81 -16.27
C ALA A 41 -39.07 -4.27 -15.69
N ARG A 42 -39.33 -4.50 -14.39
CA ARG A 42 -40.48 -3.92 -13.68
C ARG A 42 -40.42 -2.40 -13.63
N ALA A 43 -39.25 -1.81 -13.41
CA ALA A 43 -39.07 -0.36 -13.42
C ALA A 43 -39.39 0.23 -14.81
N ARG A 44 -38.86 -0.37 -15.88
CA ARG A 44 -39.16 0.04 -17.27
C ARG A 44 -40.64 -0.02 -17.61
N LEU A 45 -41.36 -1.04 -17.14
CA LEU A 45 -42.82 -1.15 -17.33
C LEU A 45 -43.59 -0.03 -16.64
N LYS A 46 -43.14 0.42 -15.46
CA LYS A 46 -43.74 1.56 -14.74
C LYS A 46 -43.57 2.87 -15.50
N GLU A 47 -42.47 3.01 -16.25
CA GLU A 47 -42.21 4.14 -17.15
C GLU A 47 -42.97 4.05 -18.49
N GLY A 48 -43.86 3.06 -18.67
CA GLY A 48 -44.66 2.90 -19.88
C GLY A 48 -43.93 2.25 -21.05
N ARG A 49 -42.71 1.72 -20.85
CA ARG A 49 -41.99 0.94 -21.86
C ARG A 49 -42.52 -0.50 -21.91
N ASP A 50 -42.26 -1.19 -23.02
CA ASP A 50 -42.62 -2.61 -23.18
C ASP A 50 -41.83 -3.57 -22.27
N ALA A 51 -42.46 -4.68 -21.94
CA ALA A 51 -41.81 -5.80 -21.24
C ALA A 51 -40.79 -6.46 -22.19
N PRO A 52 -39.56 -6.73 -21.73
CA PRO A 52 -38.62 -7.55 -22.50
C PRO A 52 -39.18 -8.96 -22.71
N GLU A 53 -38.89 -9.54 -23.87
CA GLU A 53 -39.19 -10.95 -24.16
C GLU A 53 -38.30 -11.88 -23.34
N ARG A 54 -38.73 -13.15 -23.20
CA ARG A 54 -38.02 -14.16 -22.41
C ARG A 54 -36.55 -14.29 -22.82
N GLU A 55 -36.29 -14.34 -24.12
CA GLU A 55 -34.95 -14.48 -24.69
C GLU A 55 -34.06 -13.28 -24.30
N GLN A 56 -34.65 -12.08 -24.21
CA GLN A 56 -33.93 -10.87 -23.79
C GLN A 56 -33.60 -10.90 -22.30
N LEU A 57 -34.51 -11.41 -21.47
CA LEU A 57 -34.28 -11.58 -20.03
C LEU A 57 -33.16 -12.61 -19.77
N VAL A 58 -33.20 -13.76 -20.46
CA VAL A 58 -32.16 -14.80 -20.38
C VAL A 58 -30.81 -14.24 -20.83
N ALA A 59 -30.77 -13.55 -21.98
CA ALA A 59 -29.54 -12.94 -22.48
C ALA A 59 -28.96 -11.90 -21.50
N ALA A 60 -29.82 -11.09 -20.86
CA ALA A 60 -29.39 -10.11 -19.86
C ALA A 60 -28.86 -10.77 -18.58
N VAL A 61 -29.47 -11.88 -18.13
CA VAL A 61 -28.94 -12.66 -17.00
C VAL A 61 -27.57 -13.25 -17.34
N ARG A 62 -27.42 -13.85 -18.53
CA ARG A 62 -26.13 -14.37 -19.01
C ARG A 62 -25.06 -13.28 -19.07
N ALA A 63 -25.38 -12.13 -19.67
CA ALA A 63 -24.45 -10.99 -19.76
C ALA A 63 -24.03 -10.50 -18.36
N ARG A 64 -24.98 -10.43 -17.42
CA ARG A 64 -24.70 -9.99 -16.05
C ARG A 64 -23.82 -10.97 -15.27
N LEU A 65 -23.92 -12.27 -15.55
CA LEU A 65 -23.10 -13.31 -14.94
C LEU A 65 -21.73 -13.43 -15.62
N SER A 66 -21.65 -13.19 -16.93
CA SER A 66 -20.38 -13.15 -17.66
C SER A 66 -19.56 -11.90 -17.36
N GLU A 67 -20.23 -10.81 -16.96
CA GLU A 67 -19.59 -9.72 -16.22
C GLU A 67 -19.01 -10.29 -14.93
N ARG A 68 -17.71 -10.54 -14.92
CA ARG A 68 -16.95 -10.62 -13.69
C ARG A 68 -16.85 -9.18 -13.17
N PRO A 69 -17.55 -8.79 -12.09
CA PRO A 69 -17.25 -7.52 -11.44
C PRO A 69 -15.89 -7.65 -10.78
N ALA A 70 -14.83 -7.60 -11.58
CA ALA A 70 -13.51 -7.36 -11.06
C ALA A 70 -13.56 -5.93 -10.52
N PRO A 71 -13.31 -5.71 -9.21
CA PRO A 71 -13.32 -4.37 -8.65
C PRO A 71 -12.31 -3.45 -9.36
N TYR A 72 -11.34 -4.05 -10.05
CA TYR A 72 -10.29 -3.36 -10.78
C TYR A 72 -10.16 -3.94 -12.20
N ARG A 73 -9.82 -3.08 -13.16
CA ARG A 73 -9.52 -3.46 -14.54
C ARG A 73 -8.13 -2.95 -14.89
N ARG A 74 -7.41 -3.66 -15.76
CA ARG A 74 -6.14 -3.16 -16.30
C ARG A 74 -6.40 -1.85 -17.07
N VAL A 75 -5.51 -0.87 -16.88
CA VAL A 75 -5.55 0.41 -17.58
C VAL A 75 -4.26 0.66 -18.35
N ILE A 76 -4.31 1.56 -19.34
CA ILE A 76 -3.13 2.08 -20.03
C ILE A 76 -2.78 3.42 -19.36
N ASN A 77 -1.58 3.54 -18.80
CA ASN A 77 -1.11 4.79 -18.20
C ASN A 77 -0.57 5.73 -19.29
N ALA A 78 -1.32 6.77 -19.62
CA ALA A 78 -0.93 7.83 -20.56
C ALA A 78 -0.57 9.16 -19.87
N THR A 79 -0.41 9.16 -18.55
CA THR A 79 -0.18 10.38 -17.75
C THR A 79 1.28 10.84 -17.75
N GLY A 80 2.22 9.97 -18.12
CA GLY A 80 3.66 10.20 -17.95
C GLY A 80 4.15 10.06 -16.50
N VAL A 81 3.26 9.80 -15.53
CA VAL A 81 3.64 9.57 -14.13
C VAL A 81 3.96 8.10 -13.92
N ILE A 82 5.23 7.77 -13.62
CA ILE A 82 5.70 6.39 -13.44
C ILE A 82 5.13 5.79 -12.14
N LEU A 83 5.39 6.43 -10.99
CA LEU A 83 4.89 6.00 -9.68
C LEU A 83 3.50 6.58 -9.41
N HIS A 84 2.51 6.17 -10.22
CA HIS A 84 1.15 6.69 -10.10
C HIS A 84 0.40 6.00 -8.95
N THR A 85 0.19 6.71 -7.84
CA THR A 85 -0.45 6.19 -6.62
C THR A 85 -1.84 5.59 -6.87
N ASN A 86 -2.70 6.27 -7.65
CA ASN A 86 -4.04 5.77 -7.96
C ASN A 86 -4.08 4.60 -8.95
N LEU A 87 -3.00 4.37 -9.72
CA LEU A 87 -2.92 3.27 -10.69
C LEU A 87 -2.14 2.06 -10.14
N GLY A 88 -1.77 2.08 -8.85
CA GLY A 88 -1.09 0.95 -8.21
C GLY A 88 0.43 1.05 -8.12
N ARG A 89 1.01 2.24 -8.28
CA ARG A 89 2.47 2.49 -8.19
C ARG A 89 3.26 1.68 -9.23
N ALA A 90 4.38 1.08 -8.84
CA ALA A 90 5.28 0.37 -9.73
C ALA A 90 4.64 -0.92 -10.28
N PRO A 91 4.61 -1.14 -11.60
CA PRO A 91 4.25 -2.43 -12.16
C PRO A 91 5.30 -3.49 -11.77
N LEU A 92 4.87 -4.75 -11.70
CA LEU A 92 5.76 -5.87 -11.39
C LEU A 92 6.64 -6.21 -12.59
N ALA A 93 7.90 -6.56 -12.33
CA ALA A 93 8.78 -7.16 -13.32
C ALA A 93 8.32 -8.60 -13.64
N ASP A 94 8.62 -9.08 -14.85
CA ASP A 94 8.23 -10.43 -15.29
C ASP A 94 8.72 -11.52 -14.32
N ALA A 95 9.94 -11.40 -13.80
CA ALA A 95 10.48 -12.34 -12.81
C ALA A 95 9.65 -12.39 -11.52
N ALA A 96 9.16 -11.25 -11.03
CA ALA A 96 8.28 -11.20 -9.86
C ALA A 96 6.93 -11.84 -10.14
N TRP A 97 6.37 -11.62 -11.34
CA TRP A 97 5.13 -12.27 -11.76
C TRP A 97 5.28 -13.79 -11.87
N GLN A 98 6.39 -14.28 -12.43
CA GLN A 98 6.66 -15.72 -12.51
C GLN A 98 6.79 -16.35 -11.11
N ALA A 99 7.54 -15.72 -10.20
CA ALA A 99 7.65 -16.19 -8.82
C ALA A 99 6.27 -16.27 -8.11
N MET A 100 5.39 -15.29 -8.34
CA MET A 100 4.02 -15.34 -7.82
C MET A 100 3.19 -16.47 -8.45
N ALA A 101 3.38 -16.73 -9.74
CA ALA A 101 2.68 -17.81 -10.44
C ALA A 101 3.13 -19.20 -9.96
N GLU A 102 4.42 -19.37 -9.67
CA GLU A 102 4.95 -20.59 -9.05
C GLU A 102 4.38 -20.81 -7.64
N ALA A 103 4.22 -19.74 -6.87
CA ALA A 103 3.58 -19.75 -5.55
C ALA A 103 2.04 -19.91 -5.58
N ARG A 104 1.44 -20.27 -6.73
CA ARG A 104 0.00 -20.61 -6.82
C ARG A 104 -0.35 -21.86 -6.02
N GLY A 105 0.58 -22.80 -5.90
CA GLY A 105 0.45 -24.01 -5.10
C GLY A 105 1.02 -23.85 -3.68
N TYR A 106 1.25 -24.96 -3.00
CA TYR A 106 2.04 -24.93 -1.77
C TYR A 106 3.50 -24.58 -2.10
N CYS A 107 4.09 -23.72 -1.27
CA CYS A 107 5.52 -23.43 -1.29
C CYS A 107 6.09 -23.56 0.12
N ASP A 108 7.42 -23.52 0.23
CA ASP A 108 8.20 -23.65 1.46
C ASP A 108 8.20 -22.36 2.32
N LEU A 109 7.10 -21.59 2.27
CA LEU A 109 6.96 -20.26 2.86
C LEU A 109 7.45 -20.16 4.31
N GLU A 110 7.18 -21.17 5.14
CA GLU A 110 7.66 -21.26 6.52
C GLU A 110 8.26 -22.63 6.84
N MET A 111 8.79 -23.32 5.83
CA MET A 111 9.31 -24.69 5.99
C MET A 111 10.75 -24.77 5.51
N ASP A 112 11.68 -25.13 6.39
CA ASP A 112 13.02 -25.55 5.99
C ASP A 112 12.95 -26.98 5.45
N LEU A 113 13.15 -27.12 4.13
CA LEU A 113 13.08 -28.41 3.45
C LEU A 113 14.26 -29.33 3.81
N ALA A 114 15.40 -28.81 4.23
CA ALA A 114 16.57 -29.62 4.60
C ALA A 114 16.35 -30.35 5.94
N HIS A 115 15.65 -29.71 6.88
CA HIS A 115 15.43 -30.25 8.22
C HIS A 115 13.97 -30.66 8.50
N GLY A 116 13.04 -30.33 7.60
CA GLY A 116 11.61 -30.60 7.78
C GLY A 116 10.98 -29.83 8.95
N LYS A 117 11.50 -28.64 9.26
CA LYS A 117 11.08 -27.84 10.43
C LYS A 117 10.54 -26.49 10.01
N ARG A 118 9.73 -25.88 10.89
CA ARG A 118 9.27 -24.51 10.70
C ARG A 118 10.45 -23.54 10.68
N ALA A 119 10.41 -22.59 9.76
CA ALA A 119 11.42 -21.54 9.60
C ALA A 119 10.75 -20.18 9.37
N SER A 120 11.53 -19.10 9.53
CA SER A 120 11.05 -17.75 9.24
C SER A 120 10.77 -17.57 7.76
N ARG A 121 9.61 -16.97 7.43
CA ARG A 121 9.28 -16.55 6.07
C ARG A 121 10.21 -15.46 5.51
N LEU A 122 10.93 -14.76 6.38
CA LEU A 122 11.84 -13.68 5.98
C LEU A 122 13.21 -14.18 5.50
N ARG A 123 13.52 -15.48 5.66
CA ARG A 123 14.84 -16.04 5.32
C ARG A 123 15.26 -15.78 3.88
N GLY A 124 14.29 -15.73 2.96
CA GLY A 124 14.53 -15.54 1.53
C GLY A 124 14.75 -14.08 1.12
N VAL A 125 14.47 -13.12 2.02
CA VAL A 125 14.55 -11.68 1.72
C VAL A 125 15.59 -10.95 2.55
N GLU A 126 15.88 -11.39 3.77
CA GLU A 126 16.84 -10.74 4.67
C GLU A 126 18.26 -10.73 4.07
N ALA A 127 18.78 -11.88 3.67
CA ALA A 127 20.14 -11.98 3.15
C ALA A 127 20.37 -11.14 1.86
N PRO A 128 19.47 -11.15 0.86
CA PRO A 128 19.57 -10.22 -0.26
C PRO A 128 19.51 -8.75 0.13
N LEU A 129 18.66 -8.36 1.08
CA LEU A 129 18.57 -6.97 1.53
C LEU A 129 19.84 -6.51 2.25
N VAL A 130 20.39 -7.35 3.13
CA VAL A 130 21.68 -7.09 3.78
C VAL A 130 22.78 -6.93 2.73
N ALA A 131 22.85 -7.82 1.74
CA ALA A 131 23.83 -7.74 0.67
C ALA A 131 23.69 -6.48 -0.20
N LEU A 132 22.45 -6.03 -0.48
CA LEU A 132 22.18 -4.83 -1.27
C LEU A 132 22.43 -3.52 -0.52
N THR A 133 22.23 -3.52 0.81
CA THR A 133 22.24 -2.29 1.61
C THR A 133 23.51 -2.12 2.44
N GLY A 134 24.25 -3.20 2.72
CA GLY A 134 25.35 -3.19 3.68
C GLY A 134 24.91 -3.12 5.14
N ALA A 135 23.60 -3.24 5.43
CA ALA A 135 23.08 -3.24 6.80
C ALA A 135 23.45 -4.51 7.56
N GLU A 136 23.56 -4.42 8.88
CA GLU A 136 23.87 -5.58 9.74
C GLU A 136 22.75 -6.63 9.74
N ALA A 137 21.50 -6.20 9.60
CA ALA A 137 20.32 -7.05 9.51
C ALA A 137 19.22 -6.35 8.71
N ALA A 138 18.23 -7.11 8.24
CA ALA A 138 17.10 -6.56 7.49
C ALA A 138 15.79 -7.27 7.81
N THR A 139 14.69 -6.53 7.79
CA THR A 139 13.34 -7.08 7.95
C THR A 139 12.38 -6.46 6.95
N VAL A 140 11.28 -7.15 6.66
CA VAL A 140 10.22 -6.69 5.76
C VAL A 140 8.89 -6.78 6.49
N VAL A 141 8.15 -5.68 6.45
CA VAL A 141 6.79 -5.58 6.98
C VAL A 141 5.83 -5.18 5.86
N ASN A 142 4.54 -5.11 6.17
CA ASN A 142 3.48 -4.89 5.19
C ASN A 142 3.73 -3.68 4.25
N ASN A 143 4.16 -2.54 4.81
CA ASN A 143 4.49 -1.34 4.05
C ASN A 143 5.35 -0.39 4.90
N ASN A 144 5.83 0.70 4.30
CA ASN A 144 6.66 1.69 5.01
C ASN A 144 5.97 2.31 6.23
N ALA A 145 4.65 2.49 6.20
CA ALA A 145 3.92 3.03 7.35
C ALA A 145 3.96 2.11 8.56
N ALA A 146 3.82 0.80 8.32
CA ALA A 146 4.01 -0.21 9.35
C ALA A 146 5.47 -0.27 9.82
N ALA A 147 6.44 0.00 8.93
CA ALA A 147 7.87 0.04 9.29
C ALA A 147 8.16 1.19 10.25
N VAL A 148 7.70 2.41 9.94
CA VAL A 148 7.84 3.58 10.82
C VAL A 148 7.15 3.33 12.16
N LEU A 149 5.91 2.83 12.15
CA LEU A 149 5.18 2.48 13.37
C LEU A 149 5.97 1.49 14.24
N LEU A 150 6.46 0.41 13.63
CA LEU A 150 7.21 -0.64 14.33
C LEU A 150 8.54 -0.12 14.87
N ALA A 151 9.28 0.67 14.08
CA ALA A 151 10.54 1.27 14.50
C ALA A 151 10.35 2.21 15.69
N LEU A 152 9.33 3.07 15.64
CA LEU A 152 8.98 3.96 16.76
C LEU A 152 8.63 3.18 18.02
N ALA A 153 7.73 2.19 17.90
CA ALA A 153 7.30 1.38 19.03
C ALA A 153 8.44 0.57 19.65
N ALA A 154 9.34 0.02 18.83
CA ALA A 154 10.44 -0.82 19.27
C ALA A 154 11.63 -0.03 19.84
N LEU A 155 11.96 1.13 19.25
CA LEU A 155 13.18 1.87 19.57
C LEU A 155 12.95 3.02 20.56
N ALA A 156 11.85 3.77 20.40
CA ALA A 156 11.53 4.86 21.33
C ALA A 156 10.80 4.36 22.58
N GLY A 157 10.02 3.29 22.45
CA GLY A 157 9.13 2.81 23.53
C GLY A 157 8.17 3.92 23.97
N SER A 158 8.18 4.25 25.27
CA SER A 158 7.39 5.35 25.82
C SER A 158 8.10 6.71 25.84
N LYS A 159 9.35 6.79 25.37
CA LYS A 159 10.11 8.04 25.33
C LYS A 159 9.67 8.90 24.14
N PRO A 160 9.75 10.24 24.24
CA PRO A 160 9.42 11.13 23.13
C PRO A 160 10.35 10.91 21.93
N THR A 161 9.79 11.00 20.72
CA THR A 161 10.56 11.03 19.47
C THR A 161 10.61 12.46 18.95
N ALA A 162 11.82 12.97 18.73
CA ALA A 162 12.03 14.29 18.15
C ALA A 162 11.95 14.24 16.63
N VAL A 163 11.19 15.15 16.02
CA VAL A 163 11.04 15.28 14.57
C VAL A 163 10.85 16.74 14.19
N SER A 164 11.48 17.15 13.08
CA SER A 164 11.29 18.49 12.52
C SER A 164 9.83 18.76 12.19
N ARG A 165 9.33 19.97 12.49
CA ARG A 165 8.01 20.42 12.01
C ARG A 165 7.89 20.37 10.48
N GLY A 166 8.99 20.56 9.76
CA GLY A 166 9.04 20.44 8.29
C GLY A 166 8.91 19.00 7.77
N HIS A 167 9.02 18.01 8.65
CA HIS A 167 8.93 16.57 8.35
C HIS A 167 7.57 15.96 8.74
N LEU A 168 6.64 16.76 9.28
CA LEU A 168 5.28 16.32 9.62
C LEU A 168 4.40 16.23 8.38
N VAL A 169 4.61 15.16 7.60
CA VAL A 169 4.02 14.96 6.29
C VAL A 169 2.69 14.21 6.32
N GLU A 170 1.88 14.47 5.29
CA GLU A 170 0.74 13.64 4.91
C GLU A 170 0.98 13.05 3.52
N ILE A 171 0.91 11.72 3.41
CA ILE A 171 1.21 10.99 2.17
C ILE A 171 -0.01 10.18 1.73
N GLY A 172 -0.40 10.33 0.47
CA GLY A 172 -1.58 9.65 -0.07
C GLY A 172 -2.87 10.12 0.61
N GLY A 173 -3.78 9.18 0.88
CA GLY A 173 -5.12 9.48 1.43
C GLY A 173 -5.34 9.09 2.88
N GLY A 174 -4.28 8.97 3.70
CA GLY A 174 -4.45 8.58 5.11
C GLY A 174 -3.18 8.28 5.91
N PHE A 175 -1.98 8.40 5.34
CA PHE A 175 -0.75 8.36 6.12
C PHE A 175 -0.46 9.75 6.67
N ARG A 176 -0.61 9.93 7.99
CA ARG A 176 -0.29 11.18 8.68
C ARG A 176 0.73 10.85 9.77
N LEU A 177 1.94 11.37 9.64
CA LEU A 177 3.03 11.04 10.58
C LEU A 177 2.64 11.26 12.05
N PRO A 178 1.96 12.37 12.44
CA PRO A 178 1.51 12.56 13.82
C PRO A 178 0.57 11.46 14.33
N GLU A 179 -0.27 10.89 13.47
CA GLU A 179 -1.19 9.82 13.85
C GLU A 179 -0.45 8.49 14.07
N ILE A 180 0.57 8.22 13.27
CA ILE A 180 1.43 7.04 13.43
C ILE A 180 2.28 7.13 14.69
N MET A 181 2.85 8.30 14.97
CA MET A 181 3.57 8.52 16.22
C MET A 181 2.67 8.28 17.43
N ARG A 182 1.44 8.81 17.41
CA ARG A 182 0.45 8.53 18.46
C ARG A 182 0.14 7.03 18.59
N ALA A 183 -0.03 6.33 17.46
CA ALA A 183 -0.30 4.90 17.45
C ALA A 183 0.89 4.04 17.92
N SER A 184 2.13 4.53 17.74
CA SER A 184 3.36 3.84 18.18
C SER A 184 3.54 3.84 19.69
N GLY A 185 2.86 4.74 20.40
CA GLY A 185 3.06 4.98 21.83
C GLY A 185 4.22 5.93 22.15
N SER A 186 5.01 6.36 21.16
CA SER A 186 6.05 7.37 21.35
C SER A 186 5.46 8.79 21.26
N PRO A 187 5.57 9.62 22.31
CA PRO A 187 5.11 11.00 22.27
C PRO A 187 5.83 11.82 21.19
N LEU A 188 5.08 12.61 20.43
CA LEU A 188 5.62 13.53 19.44
C LEU A 188 6.32 14.72 20.14
N MET A 189 7.61 14.90 19.87
CA MET A 189 8.38 16.10 20.24
C MET A 189 8.74 16.88 18.97
N GLU A 190 7.92 17.87 18.64
CA GLU A 190 8.15 18.71 17.46
C GLU A 190 9.30 19.71 17.71
N ILE A 191 10.23 19.80 16.77
CA ILE A 191 11.38 20.71 16.85
C ILE A 191 11.46 21.63 15.65
N GLY A 192 12.23 22.72 15.80
CA GLY A 192 12.42 23.72 14.75
C GLY A 192 11.11 24.35 14.26
N THR A 193 11.12 24.76 12.99
CA THR A 193 9.98 25.35 12.29
C THR A 193 9.72 24.63 10.97
N THR A 194 8.60 24.91 10.30
CA THR A 194 8.23 24.28 9.03
C THR A 194 9.33 24.36 7.98
N ASN A 195 9.94 25.53 7.82
CA ASN A 195 10.93 25.77 6.77
C ASN A 195 12.38 25.64 7.28
N ARG A 196 12.63 25.88 8.57
CA ARG A 196 14.00 25.86 9.13
C ARG A 196 14.07 24.99 10.37
N THR A 197 14.97 24.02 10.35
CA THR A 197 15.41 23.26 11.52
C THR A 197 16.92 23.34 11.60
N HIS A 198 17.44 23.50 12.80
CA HIS A 198 18.86 23.61 13.10
C HIS A 198 19.34 22.39 13.88
N LEU A 199 20.64 22.10 13.82
CA LEU A 199 21.23 21.03 14.63
C LEU A 199 21.01 21.27 16.14
N SER A 200 21.00 22.55 16.57
CA SER A 200 20.68 22.92 17.95
C SER A 200 19.27 22.53 18.39
N ASP A 201 18.30 22.48 17.47
CA ASP A 201 16.94 22.05 17.79
C ASP A 201 16.91 20.56 18.16
N TYR A 202 17.75 19.74 17.51
CA TYR A 202 17.93 18.33 17.86
C TYR A 202 18.69 18.18 19.18
N ALA A 203 19.74 18.98 19.41
CA ALA A 203 20.50 18.96 20.67
C ALA A 203 19.61 19.29 21.87
N GLU A 204 18.81 20.36 21.77
CA GLU A 204 17.85 20.74 22.81
C GLU A 204 16.80 19.65 23.07
N ALA A 205 16.35 18.94 22.02
CA ALA A 205 15.42 17.83 22.18
C ALA A 205 16.04 16.64 22.93
N LEU A 206 17.31 16.32 22.65
CA LEU A 206 18.06 15.31 23.39
C LEU A 206 18.22 15.70 24.87
N GLU A 207 18.56 16.96 25.15
CA GLU A 207 18.61 17.49 26.52
C GLU A 207 17.26 17.41 27.26
N LYS A 208 16.16 17.60 26.52
CA LYS A 208 14.77 17.45 27.04
C LYS A 208 14.30 16.00 27.14
N GLY A 209 15.16 15.03 26.82
CA GLY A 209 14.88 13.61 27.01
C GLY A 209 14.24 12.90 25.81
N ALA A 210 14.46 13.37 24.58
CA ALA A 210 14.13 12.60 23.39
C ALA A 210 14.82 11.23 23.43
N GLY A 211 14.05 10.16 23.24
CA GLY A 211 14.54 8.78 23.20
C GLY A 211 14.81 8.24 21.80
N LEU A 212 14.45 9.01 20.77
CA LEU A 212 14.65 8.68 19.36
C LEU A 212 14.66 9.98 18.56
N LEU A 213 15.50 10.07 17.53
CA LEU A 213 15.42 11.10 16.50
C LEU A 213 14.83 10.50 15.22
N LEU A 214 13.82 11.14 14.64
CA LEU A 214 13.21 10.72 13.39
C LEU A 214 13.46 11.78 12.31
N LEU A 215 14.10 11.34 11.22
CA LEU A 215 14.29 12.12 10.00
C LEU A 215 13.37 11.54 8.92
N VAL A 216 12.57 12.38 8.26
CA VAL A 216 11.62 11.93 7.23
C VAL A 216 11.88 12.64 5.91
N HIS A 217 12.03 11.85 4.85
CA HIS A 217 12.17 12.37 3.50
C HIS A 217 10.83 12.88 2.95
N ARG A 218 10.88 14.07 2.32
CA ARG A 218 9.72 14.74 1.74
C ARG A 218 9.42 14.18 0.34
N SER A 219 8.84 12.98 0.30
CA SER A 219 8.68 12.19 -0.94
C SER A 219 7.67 12.73 -1.95
N ASN A 220 6.66 13.51 -1.53
CA ASN A 220 5.56 13.96 -2.40
C ASN A 220 5.42 15.48 -2.52
N PHE A 221 6.32 16.26 -1.91
CA PHE A 221 6.35 17.71 -2.05
C PHE A 221 7.76 18.24 -1.80
N VAL A 222 8.00 19.48 -2.22
CA VAL A 222 9.24 20.21 -1.93
C VAL A 222 8.90 21.57 -1.32
N MET A 223 9.80 22.08 -0.48
CA MET A 223 9.74 23.47 0.01
C MET A 223 10.83 24.28 -0.68
N GLN A 224 10.50 25.47 -1.14
CA GLN A 224 11.43 26.39 -1.80
C GLN A 224 11.44 27.74 -1.08
N GLY A 225 12.57 28.46 -1.14
CA GLY A 225 12.78 29.74 -0.46
C GLY A 225 13.73 29.60 0.73
N TYR A 226 13.41 30.24 1.86
CA TYR A 226 14.22 30.19 3.09
C TYR A 226 14.04 28.87 3.83
N VAL A 227 14.56 27.80 3.25
CA VAL A 227 14.48 26.44 3.78
C VAL A 227 15.88 25.97 4.19
N SER A 228 16.01 25.42 5.39
CA SER A 228 17.28 24.86 5.87
C SER A 228 17.05 23.71 6.83
N GLU A 229 17.81 22.63 6.68
CA GLU A 229 17.86 21.49 7.60
C GLU A 229 19.33 21.03 7.75
N PRO A 230 19.75 20.51 8.92
CA PRO A 230 21.07 19.91 9.06
C PRO A 230 21.20 18.69 8.15
N ALA A 231 22.43 18.36 7.77
CA ALA A 231 22.71 17.13 7.04
C ALA A 231 22.40 15.91 7.93
N ALA A 232 22.00 14.79 7.33
CA ALA A 232 21.65 13.59 8.09
C ALA A 232 22.84 13.06 8.90
N GLU A 233 24.04 13.16 8.33
CA GLU A 233 25.34 12.86 8.93
C GLU A 233 25.53 13.61 10.25
N GLU A 234 25.20 14.91 10.29
CA GLU A 234 25.36 15.76 11.47
C GLU A 234 24.41 15.34 12.59
N VAL A 235 23.17 15.01 12.24
CA VAL A 235 22.16 14.53 13.20
C VAL A 235 22.54 13.14 13.74
N VAL A 236 23.03 12.24 12.89
CA VAL A 236 23.50 10.91 13.30
C VAL A 236 24.72 11.02 14.23
N ALA A 237 25.68 11.90 13.92
CA ALA A 237 26.83 12.15 14.78
C ALA A 237 26.40 12.66 16.16
N LEU A 238 25.51 13.67 16.22
CA LEU A 238 24.95 14.18 17.46
C LEU A 238 24.20 13.10 18.26
N ALA A 239 23.38 12.29 17.60
CA ALA A 239 22.64 11.22 18.27
C ALA A 239 23.56 10.15 18.86
N ARG A 240 24.68 9.83 18.19
CA ARG A 240 25.71 8.91 18.69
C ARG A 240 26.35 9.43 19.97
N GLU A 241 26.66 10.72 20.07
CA GLU A 241 27.21 11.34 21.28
C GLU A 241 26.26 11.21 22.49
N HIS A 242 24.95 11.22 22.23
CA HIS A 242 23.91 11.08 23.25
C HIS A 242 23.41 9.63 23.45
N HIS A 243 23.96 8.66 22.71
CA HIS A 243 23.50 7.26 22.70
C HIS A 243 21.99 7.11 22.42
N VAL A 244 21.46 7.93 21.51
CA VAL A 244 20.06 7.90 21.08
C VAL A 244 19.96 7.35 19.65
N PRO A 245 19.05 6.39 19.38
CA PRO A 245 18.86 5.87 18.03
C PRO A 245 18.31 6.94 17.06
N VAL A 246 18.64 6.78 15.79
CA VAL A 246 18.09 7.59 14.69
C VAL A 246 17.33 6.67 13.73
N VAL A 247 16.13 7.07 13.34
CA VAL A 247 15.36 6.45 12.26
C VAL A 247 15.31 7.41 11.09
N LEU A 248 15.77 6.94 9.92
CA LEU A 248 15.63 7.64 8.65
C LEU A 248 14.49 6.99 7.85
N ASP A 249 13.36 7.68 7.75
CA ASP A 249 12.28 7.30 6.84
C ASP A 249 12.54 7.91 5.45
N LEU A 250 13.17 7.12 4.57
CA LEU A 250 13.49 7.57 3.22
C LEU A 250 12.28 7.60 2.29
N GLY A 251 11.23 6.81 2.56
CA GLY A 251 10.00 6.73 1.76
C GLY A 251 10.14 6.16 0.34
N SER A 252 11.11 6.62 -0.45
CA SER A 252 11.32 6.22 -1.85
C SER A 252 11.88 4.81 -1.99
N GLY A 253 12.67 4.36 -1.00
CA GLY A 253 13.32 3.06 -1.03
C GLY A 253 14.38 2.93 -2.13
N ALA A 254 14.99 4.05 -2.56
CA ALA A 254 16.02 4.06 -3.58
C ALA A 254 17.22 3.20 -3.17
N LEU A 255 17.42 2.05 -3.83
CA LEU A 255 18.54 1.14 -3.56
C LEU A 255 19.80 1.49 -4.36
N MET A 256 19.69 2.39 -5.34
CA MET A 256 20.75 2.76 -6.25
C MET A 256 20.83 4.28 -6.36
N ASP A 257 21.99 4.78 -6.78
CA ASP A 257 22.14 6.19 -7.16
C ASP A 257 21.28 6.49 -8.39
N THR A 258 20.26 7.32 -8.18
CA THR A 258 19.31 7.76 -9.21
C THR A 258 19.96 8.65 -10.26
N GLY A 259 21.07 9.32 -9.93
CA GLY A 259 21.84 10.17 -10.84
C GLY A 259 22.43 9.40 -12.01
N LEU A 260 22.74 8.11 -11.82
CA LEU A 260 23.21 7.20 -12.89
C LEU A 260 22.20 7.04 -14.03
N TYR A 261 20.93 7.36 -13.77
CA TYR A 261 19.82 7.27 -14.73
C TYR A 261 19.34 8.65 -15.20
N GLY A 262 20.08 9.72 -14.91
CA GLY A 262 19.72 11.09 -15.28
C GLY A 262 18.56 11.67 -14.46
N LEU A 263 18.25 11.09 -13.30
CA LEU A 263 17.24 11.58 -12.37
C LEU A 263 17.90 12.46 -11.29
N SER A 264 17.08 13.23 -10.57
CA SER A 264 17.53 13.96 -9.39
C SER A 264 18.13 13.00 -8.36
N ALA A 265 19.21 13.42 -7.71
CA ALA A 265 19.84 12.65 -6.65
C ALA A 265 18.86 12.44 -5.48
N GLU A 266 18.72 11.19 -5.06
CA GLU A 266 18.05 10.80 -3.83
C GLU A 266 19.04 10.13 -2.90
N LEU A 267 18.86 10.30 -1.58
CA LEU A 267 19.65 9.57 -0.60
C LEU A 267 19.28 8.08 -0.71
N SER A 268 20.23 7.26 -1.15
CA SER A 268 20.01 5.83 -1.31
C SER A 268 20.03 5.12 0.06
N VAL A 269 19.33 3.99 0.16
CA VAL A 269 19.32 3.15 1.36
C VAL A 269 20.73 2.74 1.78
N PRO A 270 21.63 2.28 0.88
CA PRO A 270 23.01 1.96 1.27
C PRO A 270 23.78 3.18 1.80
N ALA A 271 23.60 4.36 1.21
CA ALA A 271 24.24 5.58 1.69
C ALA A 271 23.73 6.00 3.07
N ALA A 272 22.42 5.89 3.30
CA ALA A 272 21.81 6.19 4.60
C ALA A 272 22.25 5.23 5.72
N VAL A 273 22.42 3.94 5.39
CA VAL A 273 22.91 2.92 6.34
C VAL A 273 24.38 3.15 6.73
N ALA A 274 25.16 3.78 5.85
CA ALA A 274 26.58 4.05 6.07
C ALA A 274 26.88 5.30 6.93
N LEU A 275 25.85 6.09 7.30
CA LEU A 275 25.96 7.25 8.19
C LEU A 275 26.36 6.83 9.60
#